data_AF-A0A7W0JJ32-F1
#
_entry.id   AF-A0A7W0JJ32-F1
#
_cell.length_a   1.000
_cell.length_b   1.000
_cell.length_c   1.000
_cell.angle_alpha   90.00
_cell.angle_beta   90.00
_cell.angle_gamma   90.00
#
_symmetry.space_group_name_H-M   'P 1'
#
loop_
_entity.id
_entity.type
_entity.pdbx_description
1 polymer ?
#
loop_
_entity_poly.entity_id
_entity_poly.type
_entity_poly.pdbx_seq_one_letter_code
_entity_poly.pdbx_strand_id
1 'polypeptide(L)'
;MAARQRLARSLLAGALVGALLQCAASLGDLGGLAEAIDRWYAPLVPILGGTALCLRGSDAGRGRRAWTLIGMALISWGAADTWYSIAFWNLAEVPFPSIADAFWLLFYPLAMAGVAALAAAQGRADRTGLSLLDGVIGALAMGAAGAAALFGPIVEATGGSTLAIATNLAYPLGDLALVALVVGVMPFLRWQLGRAWILLTLGIVVFGISDSFYLFRIAEGTYETGTILDAGWVVGAAVIALAGWQKPALVKTGRESAPAWVIFVFPVSFGTIAVAVLVYDHFSRVHLLALALAAACLIAVLGRMTMIFRENLAMIARSRIEASTDSLTGLANRRRLVADLEAVSESATLVLLDLDGFKAYNDTFGHLAGDALLERLGAALDRSVGGATAYRMGGDEFCVLSLGEADGLELARIAASALREGGDGFEIASSFGIVSLPDEAEDASGALRLADSRMYAQKQRRRSSAGNQSKDVLLRALAERSPTLVTHVSDVAELALEIGRHLGLAEHDLVQLGHVAELHDVGKVAIPDAILEKQGPLDPSEWAFVHQHTLIGERIIGAASALLPVARMVRSTHERWVGLGYPDCLSGEAIPLVARIVTACDALSAMVSERPYRDAVGLPVALDELDRCAGMQ
;
A
#
# COMPACT_ATOMS: atom_id res chain seq x y z
N MET A 1 37.58 -0.66 -5.18
CA MET A 1 36.80 -1.41 -4.16
C MET A 1 37.47 -2.71 -3.71
N ALA A 2 37.85 -3.65 -4.59
CA ALA A 2 38.36 -4.96 -4.18
C ALA A 2 39.67 -4.97 -3.36
N ALA A 3 40.60 -4.04 -3.59
CA ALA A 3 41.83 -3.92 -2.80
C ALA A 3 41.56 -3.37 -1.38
N ARG A 4 40.68 -2.37 -1.28
CA ARG A 4 40.24 -1.78 0.00
C ARG A 4 39.53 -2.79 0.90
N GLN A 5 38.64 -3.61 0.34
CA GLN A 5 37.96 -4.65 1.12
C GLN A 5 38.91 -5.75 1.58
N ARG A 6 39.91 -6.10 0.77
CA ARG A 6 40.97 -7.04 1.19
C ARG A 6 41.78 -6.47 2.36
N LEU A 7 42.22 -5.21 2.26
CA LEU A 7 42.91 -4.53 3.35
C LEU A 7 42.06 -4.50 4.64
N ALA A 8 40.78 -4.12 4.54
CA ALA A 8 39.90 -4.07 5.70
C ALA A 8 39.70 -5.45 6.36
N ARG A 9 39.64 -6.54 5.59
CA ARG A 9 39.59 -7.92 6.12
C ARG A 9 40.89 -8.30 6.83
N SER A 10 42.03 -7.96 6.24
CA SER A 10 43.35 -8.24 6.84
C SER A 10 43.52 -7.49 8.17
N LEU A 11 43.08 -6.23 8.24
CA LEU A 11 43.09 -5.44 9.48
C LEU A 11 42.18 -6.04 10.56
N LEU A 12 40.96 -6.49 10.19
CA LEU A 12 40.08 -7.20 11.12
C LEU A 12 40.72 -8.51 11.62
N ALA A 13 41.30 -9.30 10.72
CA ALA A 13 41.99 -10.53 11.10
C ALA A 13 43.15 -10.24 12.06
N GLY A 14 43.91 -9.17 11.81
CA GLY A 14 44.95 -8.68 12.71
C GLY A 14 44.41 -8.30 14.09
N ALA A 15 43.26 -7.63 14.17
CA ALA A 15 42.61 -7.29 15.44
C ALA A 15 42.11 -8.54 16.20
N LEU A 16 41.59 -9.55 15.51
CA LEU A 16 41.13 -10.80 16.13
C LEU A 16 42.30 -11.64 16.65
N VAL A 17 43.37 -11.77 15.87
CA VAL A 17 44.63 -12.41 16.33
C VAL A 17 45.21 -11.63 17.50
N GLY A 18 45.19 -10.30 17.39
CA GLY A 18 45.23 -9.30 18.45
C GLY A 18 44.72 -9.76 19.80
N ALA A 19 43.39 -9.85 19.88
CA ALA A 19 42.68 -10.21 21.08
C ALA A 19 42.98 -11.63 21.56
N LEU A 20 43.20 -12.59 20.66
CA LEU A 20 43.57 -13.96 21.05
C LEU A 20 44.96 -14.02 21.71
N LEU A 21 45.93 -13.27 21.18
CA LEU A 21 47.26 -13.17 21.77
C LEU A 21 47.21 -12.48 23.13
N GLN A 22 46.38 -11.45 23.28
CA GLN A 22 46.12 -10.80 24.57
C GLN A 22 45.57 -11.80 25.59
N CYS A 23 44.52 -12.56 25.24
CA CYS A 23 43.97 -13.57 26.15
C CYS A 23 45.01 -14.65 26.53
N ALA A 24 45.85 -15.07 25.58
CA ALA A 24 46.91 -16.04 25.85
C ALA A 24 47.98 -15.47 26.80
N ALA A 25 48.31 -14.18 26.68
CA ALA A 25 49.23 -13.49 27.57
C ALA A 25 48.64 -13.32 28.98
N SER A 26 47.37 -13.00 29.11
CA SER A 26 46.72 -12.81 30.42
C SER A 26 46.42 -14.12 31.17
N LEU A 27 46.43 -15.27 30.49
CA LEU A 27 46.15 -16.60 31.08
C LEU A 27 47.41 -17.45 31.28
N GLY A 28 48.52 -17.09 30.64
CA GLY A 28 49.76 -17.85 30.65
C GLY A 28 50.92 -17.05 31.24
N ASP A 29 51.92 -17.74 31.79
CA ASP A 29 53.16 -17.11 32.24
C ASP A 29 54.12 -16.89 31.05
N LEU A 30 53.86 -15.82 30.28
CA LEU A 30 54.65 -15.47 29.10
C LEU A 30 55.82 -14.49 29.41
N GLY A 31 56.04 -14.15 30.69
CA GLY A 31 57.12 -13.24 31.11
C GLY A 31 57.14 -11.92 30.33
N GLY A 32 58.33 -11.49 29.87
CA GLY A 32 58.50 -10.23 29.13
C GLY A 32 57.75 -10.14 27.79
N LEU A 33 57.23 -11.25 27.26
CA LEU A 33 56.36 -11.23 26.08
C LEU A 33 54.95 -10.72 26.43
N ALA A 34 54.44 -11.00 27.63
CA ALA A 34 53.16 -10.46 28.10
C ALA A 34 53.22 -8.92 28.21
N GLU A 35 54.29 -8.40 28.81
CA GLU A 35 54.50 -6.95 28.93
C GLU A 35 54.59 -6.26 27.55
N ALA A 36 55.28 -6.88 26.60
CA ALA A 36 55.36 -6.35 25.24
C ALA A 36 54.01 -6.38 24.51
N ILE A 37 53.18 -7.41 24.78
CA ILE A 37 51.83 -7.55 24.24
C ILE A 37 50.93 -6.47 24.84
N ASP A 38 50.91 -6.28 26.15
CA ASP A 38 50.12 -5.24 26.82
C ASP A 38 50.51 -3.84 26.35
N ARG A 39 51.82 -3.56 26.29
CA ARG A 39 52.31 -2.22 25.97
C ARG A 39 52.08 -1.82 24.53
N TRP A 40 52.29 -2.73 23.58
CA TRP A 40 52.36 -2.38 22.16
C TRP A 40 51.29 -3.04 21.31
N TYR A 41 50.81 -4.21 21.69
CA TYR A 41 49.89 -4.99 20.87
C TYR A 41 48.43 -4.75 21.27
N ALA A 42 48.14 -4.64 22.57
CA ALA A 42 46.82 -4.30 23.09
C ALA A 42 46.26 -2.97 22.51
N PRO A 43 47.03 -1.85 22.45
CA PRO A 43 46.54 -0.60 21.85
C PRO A 43 46.28 -0.70 20.34
N LEU A 44 46.98 -1.61 19.64
CA LEU A 44 46.85 -1.77 18.19
C LEU A 44 45.54 -2.46 17.80
N VAL A 45 45.01 -3.36 18.62
CA VAL A 45 43.75 -4.07 18.34
C VAL A 45 42.57 -3.13 18.04
N PRO A 46 42.21 -2.17 18.91
CA PRO A 46 41.14 -1.20 18.65
C PRO A 46 41.47 -0.28 17.45
N ILE A 47 42.74 0.07 17.21
CA ILE A 47 43.14 0.85 16.03
C ILE A 47 42.91 0.05 14.73
N LEU A 48 43.35 -1.21 14.70
CA LEU A 48 43.19 -2.12 13.55
C LEU A 48 41.72 -2.39 13.29
N GLY A 49 40.95 -2.72 14.33
CA GLY A 49 39.51 -2.95 14.27
C GLY A 49 38.73 -1.71 13.83
N GLY A 50 39.02 -0.56 14.41
CA GLY A 50 38.40 0.72 14.07
C GLY A 50 38.74 1.18 12.66
N THR A 51 39.98 1.01 12.22
CA THR A 51 40.40 1.29 10.83
C THR A 51 39.69 0.36 9.86
N ALA A 52 39.55 -0.93 10.19
CA ALA A 52 38.78 -1.88 9.38
C ALA A 52 37.30 -1.45 9.25
N LEU A 53 36.68 -0.97 10.32
CA LEU A 53 35.30 -0.45 10.31
C LEU A 53 35.18 0.82 9.46
N CYS A 54 36.10 1.78 9.60
CA CYS A 54 36.14 3.00 8.78
C CYS A 54 36.31 2.69 7.28
N LEU A 55 37.21 1.75 6.95
CA LEU A 55 37.45 1.30 5.58
C LEU A 55 36.30 0.48 5.01
N ARG A 56 35.52 -0.21 5.85
CA ARG A 56 34.28 -0.89 5.44
C ARG A 56 33.14 0.12 5.25
N GLY A 57 33.02 1.09 6.15
CA GLY A 57 31.96 2.09 6.14
C GLY A 57 31.87 2.84 4.80
N SER A 58 33.00 3.12 4.16
CA SER A 58 33.02 3.76 2.83
C SER A 58 32.28 3.03 1.72
N ASP A 59 32.13 1.71 1.83
CA ASP A 59 31.58 0.84 0.80
C ASP A 59 30.14 0.38 1.17
N ALA A 60 29.69 0.62 2.41
CA ALA A 60 28.49 0.04 3.00
C ALA A 60 27.25 0.97 2.96
N GLY A 61 26.82 1.41 1.76
CA GLY A 61 25.50 2.03 1.51
C GLY A 61 24.90 2.89 2.65
N ARG A 62 23.64 2.63 3.02
CA ARG A 62 22.90 3.35 4.09
C ARG A 62 23.55 3.28 5.48
N GLY A 63 24.43 2.32 5.74
CA GLY A 63 25.12 2.13 7.02
C GLY A 63 26.52 2.77 7.12
N ARG A 64 26.95 3.53 6.11
CA ARG A 64 28.30 4.11 6.02
C ARG A 64 28.68 4.95 7.24
N ARG A 65 27.83 5.94 7.56
CA ARG A 65 28.09 6.88 8.66
C ARG A 65 28.18 6.15 10.01
N ALA A 66 27.35 5.14 10.22
CA ALA A 66 27.31 4.37 11.45
C ALA A 66 28.64 3.66 11.74
N TRP A 67 29.12 2.85 10.80
CA TRP A 67 30.36 2.08 11.00
C TRP A 67 31.61 2.97 10.99
N THR A 68 31.59 4.11 10.30
CA THR A 68 32.68 5.09 10.40
C THR A 68 32.74 5.71 11.80
N LEU A 69 31.60 6.08 12.41
CA LEU A 69 31.56 6.64 13.76
C LEU A 69 32.00 5.61 14.82
N ILE A 70 31.50 4.37 14.74
CA ILE A 70 31.94 3.27 15.62
C ILE A 70 33.43 2.99 15.43
N GLY A 71 33.93 3.02 14.19
CA GLY A 71 35.35 2.85 13.90
C GLY A 71 36.23 3.97 14.47
N MET A 72 35.77 5.23 14.38
CA MET A 72 36.43 6.37 15.01
C MET A 72 36.45 6.26 16.53
N ALA A 73 35.39 5.74 17.16
CA ALA A 73 35.36 5.48 18.59
C ALA A 73 36.46 4.48 19.01
N LEU A 74 36.59 3.35 18.30
CA LEU A 74 37.65 2.39 18.60
C LEU A 74 39.05 2.98 18.36
N ILE A 75 39.23 3.77 17.30
CA ILE A 75 40.51 4.44 17.03
C ILE A 75 40.85 5.44 18.15
N SER A 76 39.88 6.21 18.67
CA SER A 76 40.16 7.15 19.76
C SER A 76 40.58 6.42 21.03
N TRP A 77 39.94 5.30 21.36
CA TRP A 77 40.31 4.48 22.51
C TRP A 77 41.73 3.88 22.35
N GLY A 78 42.04 3.31 21.18
CA GLY A 78 43.38 2.78 20.93
C GLY A 78 44.49 3.84 20.86
N ALA A 79 44.16 5.05 20.38
CA ALA A 79 45.07 6.18 20.40
C ALA A 79 45.38 6.65 21.83
N ALA A 80 44.37 6.65 22.72
CA ALA A 80 44.56 6.92 24.14
C ALA A 80 45.54 5.93 24.78
N ASP A 81 45.32 4.64 24.54
CA ASP A 81 46.13 3.56 25.09
C ASP A 81 47.57 3.58 24.53
N THR A 82 47.72 3.90 23.24
CA THR A 82 49.04 4.13 22.62
C THR A 82 49.76 5.31 23.26
N TRP A 83 49.05 6.41 23.51
CA TRP A 83 49.62 7.56 24.20
C TRP A 83 50.02 7.21 25.63
N TYR A 84 49.18 6.47 26.36
CA TYR A 84 49.46 5.97 27.69
C TYR A 84 50.76 5.13 27.72
N SER A 85 50.89 4.17 26.81
CA SER A 85 52.07 3.30 26.69
C SER A 85 53.38 4.03 26.35
N ILE A 86 53.30 5.16 25.64
CA ILE A 86 54.47 5.96 25.28
C ILE A 86 54.81 6.95 26.40
N ALA A 87 53.82 7.67 26.92
CA ALA A 87 54.02 8.79 27.81
C ALA A 87 54.10 8.40 29.29
N PHE A 88 53.37 7.36 29.69
CA PHE A 88 53.10 7.08 31.11
C PHE A 88 53.59 5.71 31.60
N TRP A 89 53.85 4.75 30.71
CA TRP A 89 54.24 3.36 31.09
C TRP A 89 55.40 3.26 32.09
N ASN A 90 56.39 4.15 32.00
CA ASN A 90 57.58 4.12 32.86
C ASN A 90 57.51 5.11 34.03
N LEU A 91 56.36 5.79 34.23
CA LEU A 91 56.21 6.74 35.33
C LEU A 91 55.72 6.02 36.60
N ALA A 92 56.28 6.41 37.74
CA ALA A 92 55.85 5.90 39.05
C ALA A 92 54.47 6.46 39.47
N GLU A 93 54.15 7.68 39.03
CA GLU A 93 52.85 8.32 39.24
C GLU A 93 52.33 8.85 37.90
N VAL A 94 51.13 8.43 37.52
CA VAL A 94 50.48 8.89 36.30
C VAL A 94 49.65 10.14 36.61
N PRO A 95 49.80 11.25 35.86
CA PRO A 95 48.98 12.43 36.08
C PRO A 95 47.51 12.12 35.78
N PHE A 96 46.61 12.44 36.72
CA PHE A 96 45.18 12.16 36.58
C PHE A 96 44.32 13.40 36.88
N PRO A 97 43.36 13.75 36.01
CA PRO A 97 43.12 13.18 34.68
C PRO A 97 44.15 13.64 33.65
N SER A 98 44.35 12.81 32.62
CA SER A 98 45.40 12.93 31.61
C SER A 98 44.85 13.26 30.22
N ILE A 99 45.75 13.47 29.26
CA ILE A 99 45.38 13.54 27.83
C ILE A 99 44.79 12.21 27.34
N ALA A 100 45.25 11.06 27.88
CA ALA A 100 44.69 9.76 27.51
C ALA A 100 43.21 9.68 27.88
N ASP A 101 42.81 10.19 29.04
CA ASP A 101 41.41 10.24 29.47
C ASP A 101 40.52 11.02 28.50
N ALA A 102 41.01 12.11 27.90
CA ALA A 102 40.24 12.84 26.89
C ALA A 102 39.97 12.00 25.64
N PHE A 103 40.94 11.17 25.21
CA PHE A 103 40.78 10.27 24.06
C PHE A 103 39.93 9.03 24.40
N TRP A 104 40.06 8.49 25.61
CA TRP A 104 39.19 7.42 26.11
C TRP A 104 37.75 7.89 26.23
N LEU A 105 37.49 9.07 26.81
CA LEU A 105 36.14 9.61 26.93
C LEU A 105 35.49 9.97 25.58
N LEU A 106 36.29 10.27 24.55
CA LEU A 106 35.79 10.50 23.19
C LEU A 106 35.15 9.25 22.56
N PHE A 107 35.48 8.05 23.06
CA PHE A 107 34.86 6.79 22.65
C PHE A 107 33.33 6.84 22.78
N TYR A 108 32.83 7.30 23.93
CA TYR A 108 31.40 7.26 24.27
C TYR A 108 30.51 8.04 23.29
N PRO A 109 30.70 9.35 23.05
CA PRO A 109 29.85 10.10 22.13
C PRO A 109 29.94 9.59 20.69
N LEU A 110 31.11 9.12 20.24
CA LEU A 110 31.29 8.54 18.91
C LEU A 110 30.57 7.19 18.77
N ALA A 111 30.69 6.32 19.77
CA ALA A 111 30.03 5.03 19.80
C ALA A 111 28.50 5.20 19.85
N MET A 112 28.00 6.10 20.70
CA MET A 112 26.56 6.41 20.79
C MET A 112 26.00 6.95 19.47
N ALA A 113 26.69 7.92 18.85
CA ALA A 113 26.30 8.46 17.55
C ALA A 113 26.33 7.37 16.46
N GLY A 114 27.31 6.47 16.52
CA GLY A 114 27.44 5.34 15.62
C GLY A 114 26.30 4.33 15.76
N VAL A 115 25.93 3.94 16.99
CA VAL A 115 24.80 3.05 17.29
C VAL A 115 23.47 3.67 16.82
N ALA A 116 23.24 4.95 17.11
CA ALA A 116 22.04 5.66 16.68
C ALA A 116 21.96 5.72 15.14
N ALA A 117 23.06 6.04 14.46
CA ALA A 117 23.12 6.03 13.00
C ALA A 117 22.92 4.61 12.42
N LEU A 118 23.37 3.56 13.11
CA LEU A 118 23.17 2.17 12.69
C LEU A 118 21.69 1.78 12.76
N ALA A 119 21.02 2.15 13.85
CA ALA A 119 19.59 1.95 14.02
C ALA A 119 18.78 2.72 12.96
N ALA A 120 19.15 3.98 12.69
CA ALA A 120 18.52 4.81 11.65
C ALA A 120 18.64 4.19 10.24
N ALA A 121 19.80 3.60 9.93
CA ALA A 121 20.06 2.98 8.63
C ALA A 121 19.28 1.68 8.39
N GLN A 122 18.90 0.98 9.47
CA GLN A 122 18.20 -0.31 9.43
C GLN A 122 16.69 -0.19 9.72
N GLY A 123 16.27 0.88 10.41
CA GLY A 123 14.87 1.19 10.72
C GLY A 123 14.18 2.06 9.66
N ARG A 124 12.91 2.38 9.88
CA ARG A 124 12.18 3.41 9.10
C ARG A 124 12.59 4.78 9.62
N ALA A 125 13.14 5.63 8.73
CA ALA A 125 13.73 6.93 9.04
C ALA A 125 12.84 7.88 9.87
N ASP A 126 11.51 7.75 9.76
CA ASP A 126 10.54 8.61 10.44
C ASP A 126 10.53 8.49 11.97
N ARG A 127 11.12 7.44 12.56
CA ARG A 127 11.10 7.21 14.02
C ARG A 127 12.44 7.40 14.73
N THR A 128 13.45 7.92 14.03
CA THR A 128 14.83 8.04 14.56
C THR A 128 14.95 9.00 15.75
N GLY A 129 14.16 10.08 15.75
CA GLY A 129 14.12 11.04 16.88
C GLY A 129 13.60 10.42 18.18
N LEU A 130 12.73 9.41 18.08
CA LEU A 130 12.17 8.71 19.24
C LEU A 130 13.22 7.82 19.91
N SER A 131 14.04 7.12 19.12
CA SER A 131 15.09 6.22 19.62
C SER A 131 16.25 6.95 20.31
N LEU A 132 16.56 8.17 19.87
CA LEU A 132 17.61 8.97 20.52
C LEU A 132 17.17 9.42 21.91
N LEU A 133 15.91 9.85 22.04
CA LEU A 133 15.35 10.27 23.32
C LEU A 133 15.24 9.09 24.30
N ASP A 134 14.90 7.89 23.83
CA ASP A 134 14.94 6.67 24.65
C ASP A 134 16.37 6.39 25.15
N GLY A 135 17.40 6.53 24.32
CA GLY A 135 18.80 6.44 24.74
C GLY A 135 19.18 7.48 25.80
N VAL A 136 18.73 8.74 25.64
CA VAL A 136 18.94 9.81 26.62
C VAL A 136 18.25 9.49 27.95
N ILE A 137 17.01 9.00 27.92
CA ILE A 137 16.26 8.58 29.12
C ILE A 137 17.04 7.49 29.87
N GLY A 138 17.50 6.47 29.14
CA GLY A 138 18.31 5.39 29.71
C GLY A 138 19.62 5.88 30.32
N ALA A 139 20.34 6.74 29.60
CA ALA A 139 21.58 7.36 30.06
C ALA A 139 21.39 8.22 31.32
N LEU A 140 20.34 9.03 31.38
CA LEU A 140 20.05 9.88 32.53
C LEU A 140 19.62 9.06 33.76
N ALA A 141 18.80 8.01 33.57
CA ALA A 141 18.35 7.15 34.65
C ALA A 141 19.50 6.33 35.25
N MET A 142 20.31 5.69 34.41
CA MET A 142 21.48 4.96 34.88
C MET A 142 22.57 5.91 35.40
N GLY A 143 22.69 7.08 34.78
CA GLY A 143 23.44 8.25 35.26
C GLY A 143 23.13 8.57 36.71
N ALA A 144 21.85 8.75 37.01
CA ALA A 144 21.36 9.07 38.34
C ALA A 144 21.64 7.94 39.34
N ALA A 145 21.37 6.68 38.96
CA ALA A 145 21.61 5.53 39.82
C ALA A 145 23.10 5.33 40.12
N GLY A 146 23.95 5.44 39.09
CA GLY A 146 25.41 5.35 39.23
C GLY A 146 25.97 6.49 40.07
N ALA A 147 25.55 7.73 39.83
CA ALA A 147 25.95 8.87 40.66
C ALA A 147 25.46 8.74 42.12
N ALA A 148 24.30 8.15 42.36
CA ALA A 148 23.81 7.90 43.72
C ALA A 148 24.67 6.86 44.46
N ALA A 149 25.13 5.83 43.76
CA ALA A 149 25.89 4.72 44.36
C ALA A 149 27.40 4.99 44.46
N LEU A 150 28.00 5.61 43.44
CA LEU A 150 29.46 5.68 43.27
C LEU A 150 30.08 7.00 43.71
N PHE A 151 29.30 8.07 43.85
CA PHE A 151 29.86 9.41 44.10
C PHE A 151 30.62 9.49 45.44
N GLY A 152 30.08 8.91 46.52
CA GLY A 152 30.74 8.86 47.83
C GLY A 152 32.11 8.17 47.77
N PRO A 153 32.18 6.89 47.37
CA PRO A 153 33.44 6.16 47.23
C PRO A 153 34.47 6.87 46.33
N ILE A 154 34.04 7.48 45.22
CA ILE A 154 34.95 8.21 44.31
C ILE A 154 35.51 9.47 44.96
N VAL A 155 34.70 10.24 45.68
CA VAL A 155 35.18 11.45 46.39
C VAL A 155 36.25 11.08 47.41
N GLU A 156 36.03 10.01 48.18
CA GLU A 156 36.99 9.50 49.15
C GLU A 156 38.30 9.05 48.48
N ALA A 157 38.23 8.31 47.37
CA ALA A 157 39.40 7.81 46.66
C ALA A 157 40.23 8.91 45.98
N THR A 158 39.58 9.98 45.48
CA THR A 158 40.24 11.05 44.71
C THR A 158 40.69 12.26 45.54
N GLY A 159 40.45 12.26 46.85
CA GLY A 159 40.79 13.40 47.72
C GLY A 159 40.06 14.70 47.38
N GLY A 160 38.90 14.63 46.71
CA GLY A 160 38.04 15.79 46.45
C GLY A 160 38.35 16.61 45.19
N SER A 161 39.26 16.16 44.31
CA SER A 161 39.52 16.87 43.04
C SER A 161 38.32 16.80 42.11
N THR A 162 37.67 17.95 41.83
CA THR A 162 36.46 18.02 41.00
C THR A 162 36.66 17.40 39.60
N LEU A 163 37.82 17.64 38.98
CA LEU A 163 38.11 17.12 37.66
C LEU A 163 38.35 15.60 37.70
N ALA A 164 39.02 15.10 38.73
CA ALA A 164 39.23 13.67 38.94
C ALA A 164 37.91 12.92 39.22
N ILE A 165 37.01 13.52 40.01
CA ILE A 165 35.67 12.96 40.28
C ILE A 165 34.86 12.93 38.99
N ALA A 166 34.84 14.02 38.22
CA ALA A 166 34.11 14.09 36.95
C ALA A 166 34.61 13.05 35.95
N THR A 167 35.92 12.89 35.81
CA THR A 167 36.51 11.88 34.92
C THR A 167 36.21 10.46 35.38
N ASN A 168 36.40 10.11 36.65
CA ASN A 168 36.09 8.78 37.18
C ASN A 168 34.61 8.41 37.04
N LEU A 169 33.71 9.38 37.20
CA LEU A 169 32.29 9.14 37.05
C LEU A 169 31.88 9.03 35.56
N ALA A 170 32.60 9.69 34.65
CA ALA A 170 32.26 9.69 33.23
C ALA A 170 32.35 8.29 32.58
N TYR A 171 33.26 7.43 33.02
CA TYR A 171 33.42 6.06 32.52
C TYR A 171 32.18 5.17 32.78
N PRO A 172 31.81 4.86 34.05
CA PRO A 172 30.67 4.00 34.32
C PRO A 172 29.35 4.60 33.81
N LEU A 173 29.20 5.93 33.83
CA LEU A 173 28.01 6.57 33.25
C LEU A 173 27.98 6.45 31.73
N GLY A 174 29.13 6.58 31.06
CA GLY A 174 29.26 6.41 29.62
C GLY A 174 28.88 4.99 29.17
N ASP A 175 29.36 3.97 29.89
CA ASP A 175 29.05 2.56 29.61
C ASP A 175 27.57 2.26 29.76
N LEU A 176 27.00 2.66 30.90
CA LEU A 176 25.59 2.43 31.19
C LEU A 176 24.70 3.17 30.18
N ALA A 177 25.06 4.39 29.79
CA ALA A 177 24.37 5.14 28.75
C ALA A 177 24.44 4.45 27.39
N LEU A 178 25.59 3.89 27.02
CA LEU A 178 25.78 3.20 25.74
C LEU A 178 24.99 1.88 25.70
N VAL A 179 24.99 1.10 26.79
CA VAL A 179 24.16 -0.11 26.93
C VAL A 179 22.68 0.25 26.88
N ALA A 180 22.25 1.29 27.59
CA ALA A 180 20.85 1.71 27.61
C ALA A 180 20.37 2.18 26.23
N LEU A 181 21.21 2.89 25.46
CA LEU A 181 20.94 3.25 24.08
C LEU A 181 20.75 2.01 23.20
N VAL A 182 21.64 1.01 23.32
CA VAL A 182 21.55 -0.25 22.57
C VAL A 182 20.26 -1.00 22.91
N VAL A 183 19.87 -1.08 24.19
CA VAL A 183 18.59 -1.69 24.59
C VAL A 183 17.40 -0.88 24.08
N GLY A 184 17.47 0.46 24.15
CA GLY A 184 16.42 1.37 23.72
C GLY A 184 16.11 1.32 22.23
N VAL A 185 17.08 0.97 21.38
CA VAL A 185 16.84 0.78 19.94
C VAL A 185 16.19 -0.57 19.60
N MET A 186 16.22 -1.57 20.48
CA MET A 186 15.75 -2.94 20.18
C MET A 186 14.26 -3.05 19.83
N PRO A 187 13.33 -2.36 20.54
CA PRO A 187 11.92 -2.38 20.16
C PRO A 187 11.68 -1.85 18.74
N PHE A 188 12.47 -0.86 18.30
CA PHE A 188 12.38 -0.30 16.94
C PHE A 188 12.88 -1.27 15.88
N LEU A 189 13.86 -2.09 16.23
CA LEU A 189 14.32 -3.22 15.41
C LEU A 189 13.36 -4.42 15.48
N ARG A 190 12.20 -4.29 16.14
CA ARG A 190 11.21 -5.35 16.37
C ARG A 190 11.83 -6.59 17.02
N TRP A 191 12.84 -6.39 17.87
CA TRP A 191 13.61 -7.47 18.49
C TRP A 191 14.27 -8.44 17.49
N GLN A 192 14.38 -8.06 16.20
CA GLN A 192 15.07 -8.84 15.18
C GLN A 192 16.57 -8.56 15.25
N LEU A 193 17.18 -9.09 16.31
CA LEU A 193 18.60 -9.00 16.59
C LEU A 193 19.39 -9.84 15.58
N GLY A 194 19.81 -9.19 14.49
CA GLY A 194 20.84 -9.77 13.63
C GLY A 194 22.14 -10.00 14.39
N ARG A 195 22.99 -10.90 13.89
CA ARG A 195 24.31 -11.20 14.49
C ARG A 195 25.15 -9.95 14.74
N ALA A 196 25.02 -8.92 13.89
CA ALA A 196 25.68 -7.63 14.09
C ALA A 196 25.32 -6.99 15.45
N TRP A 197 24.03 -6.91 15.78
CA TRP A 197 23.56 -6.30 17.01
C TRP A 197 23.93 -7.12 18.25
N ILE A 198 23.88 -8.45 18.15
CA ILE A 198 24.30 -9.33 19.25
C ILE A 198 25.78 -9.10 19.58
N LEU A 199 26.65 -9.13 18.57
CA LEU A 199 28.08 -8.91 18.76
C LEU A 199 28.38 -7.50 19.23
N LEU A 200 27.71 -6.48 18.66
CA LEU A 200 27.89 -5.09 19.09
C LEU A 200 27.52 -4.90 20.56
N THR A 201 26.37 -5.44 20.97
CA THR A 201 25.91 -5.40 22.37
C THR A 201 26.86 -6.15 23.28
N LEU A 202 27.30 -7.35 22.88
CA LEU A 202 28.25 -8.15 23.65
C LEU A 202 29.56 -7.41 23.88
N GLY A 203 30.14 -6.82 22.84
CA GLY A 203 31.40 -6.10 22.96
C GLY A 203 31.28 -4.83 23.83
N ILE A 204 30.17 -4.09 23.72
CA ILE A 204 29.88 -2.94 24.60
C ILE A 204 29.72 -3.37 26.07
N VAL A 205 29.01 -4.48 26.33
CA VAL A 205 28.84 -5.02 27.67
C VAL A 205 30.18 -5.48 28.26
N VAL A 206 31.03 -6.14 27.45
CA VAL A 206 32.37 -6.53 27.89
C VAL A 206 33.23 -5.30 28.23
N PHE A 207 33.15 -4.22 27.44
CA PHE A 207 33.78 -2.94 27.76
C PHE A 207 33.33 -2.42 29.12
N GLY A 208 32.02 -2.29 29.34
CA GLY A 208 31.52 -1.72 30.60
C GLY A 208 31.73 -2.60 31.83
N ILE A 209 31.76 -3.93 31.67
CA ILE A 209 32.19 -4.84 32.74
C ILE A 209 33.66 -4.58 33.07
N SER A 210 34.52 -4.41 32.07
CA SER A 210 35.95 -4.18 32.27
C SER A 210 36.21 -2.85 32.99
N ASP A 211 35.57 -1.75 32.55
CA ASP A 211 35.63 -0.43 33.22
C ASP A 211 35.13 -0.51 34.68
N SER A 212 34.03 -1.23 34.94
CA SER A 212 33.46 -1.36 36.28
C SER A 212 34.39 -2.15 37.24
N PHE A 213 34.95 -3.26 36.78
CA PHE A 213 35.89 -4.06 37.58
C PHE A 213 37.23 -3.33 37.78
N TYR A 214 37.69 -2.57 36.79
CA TYR A 214 38.87 -1.72 36.89
C TYR A 214 38.72 -0.67 37.99
N LEU A 215 37.62 0.08 37.97
CA LEU A 215 37.35 1.10 38.99
C LEU A 215 37.27 0.50 40.39
N PHE A 216 36.65 -0.68 40.53
CA PHE A 216 36.57 -1.40 41.79
C PHE A 216 37.96 -1.86 42.29
N ARG A 217 38.78 -2.47 41.43
CA ARG A 217 40.13 -2.93 41.77
C ARG A 217 41.08 -1.79 42.11
N ILE A 218 40.95 -0.65 41.44
CA ILE A 218 41.69 0.57 41.77
C ILE A 218 41.28 1.10 43.14
N ALA A 219 39.98 1.17 43.43
CA ALA A 219 39.49 1.64 44.71
C ALA A 219 40.00 0.78 45.89
N GLU A 220 40.16 -0.53 45.68
CA GLU A 220 40.73 -1.45 46.67
C GLU A 220 42.27 -1.49 46.67
N GLY A 221 42.93 -0.83 45.71
CA GLY A 221 44.39 -0.89 45.54
C GLY A 221 44.91 -2.27 45.11
N THR A 222 44.07 -3.12 44.51
CA THR A 222 44.41 -4.50 44.09
C THR A 222 44.54 -4.66 42.58
N TYR A 223 44.56 -3.56 41.83
CA TYR A 223 44.72 -3.59 40.38
C TYR A 223 46.17 -3.89 39.99
N GLU A 224 46.34 -4.89 39.12
CA GLU A 224 47.61 -5.24 38.48
C GLU A 224 47.41 -5.26 36.97
N THR A 225 48.39 -4.76 36.22
CA THR A 225 48.40 -4.77 34.75
C THR A 225 48.75 -6.15 34.20
N GLY A 226 48.16 -6.51 33.06
CA GLY A 226 48.39 -7.76 32.34
C GLY A 226 47.48 -8.91 32.79
N THR A 227 46.42 -8.60 33.54
CA THR A 227 45.46 -9.59 34.02
C THR A 227 44.38 -9.87 32.97
N ILE A 228 43.51 -10.85 33.24
CA ILE A 228 42.35 -11.13 32.36
C ILE A 228 41.41 -9.92 32.21
N LEU A 229 41.47 -8.96 33.15
CA LEU A 229 40.73 -7.72 33.06
C LEU A 229 41.20 -6.86 31.87
N ASP A 230 42.51 -6.77 31.66
CA ASP A 230 43.13 -6.05 30.53
C ASP A 230 42.73 -6.63 29.17
N ALA A 231 42.61 -7.96 29.11
CA ALA A 231 42.09 -8.64 27.93
C ALA A 231 40.63 -8.26 27.62
N GLY A 232 39.85 -7.85 28.62
CA GLY A 232 38.44 -7.47 28.47
C GLY A 232 38.23 -6.36 27.46
N TRP A 233 38.94 -5.24 27.57
CA TRP A 233 38.83 -4.11 26.63
C TRP A 233 39.23 -4.50 25.20
N VAL A 234 40.32 -5.25 25.07
CA VAL A 234 40.86 -5.70 23.77
C VAL A 234 39.87 -6.65 23.08
N VAL A 235 39.32 -7.61 23.82
CA VAL A 235 38.30 -8.54 23.32
C VAL A 235 37.02 -7.79 22.97
N GLY A 236 36.56 -6.87 23.82
CA GLY A 236 35.40 -6.03 23.56
C GLY A 236 35.54 -5.25 22.25
N ALA A 237 36.70 -4.63 22.03
CA ALA A 237 37.01 -3.87 20.81
C ALA A 237 37.02 -4.77 19.56
N ALA A 238 37.64 -5.94 19.64
CA ALA A 238 37.68 -6.90 18.55
C ALA A 238 36.27 -7.44 18.21
N VAL A 239 35.43 -7.69 19.22
CA VAL A 239 34.04 -8.13 19.05
C VAL A 239 33.17 -7.03 18.41
N ILE A 240 33.33 -5.76 18.82
CA ILE A 240 32.67 -4.61 18.17
C ILE A 240 33.11 -4.49 16.71
N ALA A 241 34.41 -4.64 16.42
CA ALA A 241 34.92 -4.64 15.06
C ALA A 241 34.32 -5.78 14.22
N LEU A 242 34.19 -6.98 14.79
CA LEU A 242 33.59 -8.15 14.14
C LEU A 242 32.08 -7.97 13.87
N ALA A 243 31.37 -7.24 14.75
CA ALA A 243 29.96 -6.89 14.58
C ALA A 243 29.71 -6.18 13.25
N GLY A 244 30.63 -5.29 12.89
CA GLY A 244 30.65 -4.59 11.60
C GLY A 244 30.50 -5.54 10.43
N TRP A 245 31.06 -6.75 10.52
CA TRP A 245 31.22 -7.69 9.41
C TRP A 245 30.08 -8.67 9.20
N GLN A 246 29.10 -8.68 10.08
CA GLN A 246 27.94 -9.54 9.95
C GLN A 246 26.99 -9.05 8.86
N LYS A 247 26.27 -10.00 8.24
CA LYS A 247 25.18 -9.64 7.30
C LYS A 247 24.03 -8.99 8.09
N PRO A 248 23.43 -7.90 7.59
CA PRO A 248 22.19 -7.37 8.17
C PRO A 248 21.12 -8.47 8.21
N ALA A 249 20.33 -8.52 9.28
CA ALA A 249 19.18 -9.41 9.30
C ALA A 249 18.22 -9.01 8.17
N LEU A 250 17.82 -9.96 7.33
CA LEU A 250 16.74 -9.75 6.37
C LEU A 250 15.45 -9.57 7.17
N VAL A 251 14.91 -8.35 7.17
CA VAL A 251 13.60 -8.09 7.78
C VAL A 251 12.57 -8.91 7.02
N LYS A 252 12.06 -9.98 7.63
CA LYS A 252 10.95 -10.74 7.06
C LYS A 252 9.71 -9.84 7.06
N THR A 253 9.29 -9.42 5.87
CA THR A 253 8.00 -8.76 5.65
C THR A 253 6.89 -9.75 5.98
N GLY A 254 6.13 -9.51 7.05
CA GLY A 254 4.98 -10.37 7.40
C GLY A 254 4.76 -10.65 8.88
N ARG A 255 5.65 -10.23 9.79
CA ARG A 255 5.37 -10.35 11.24
C ARG A 255 4.61 -9.14 11.75
N GLU A 256 3.53 -9.42 12.47
CA GLU A 256 2.70 -8.46 13.21
C GLU A 256 3.57 -7.44 13.93
N SER A 257 3.18 -6.18 13.86
CA SER A 257 3.81 -5.11 14.63
C SER A 257 3.79 -5.49 16.11
N ALA A 258 4.92 -5.33 16.80
CA ALA A 258 4.95 -5.54 18.26
C ALA A 258 3.80 -4.76 18.92
N PRO A 259 3.16 -5.31 19.97
CA PRO A 259 2.05 -4.64 20.64
C PRO A 259 2.41 -3.21 21.03
N ALA A 260 1.49 -2.26 20.81
CA ALA A 260 1.75 -0.83 21.02
C ALA A 260 2.25 -0.50 22.45
N TRP A 261 1.85 -1.29 23.46
CA TRP A 261 2.28 -1.11 24.85
C TRP A 261 3.78 -1.31 25.06
N VAL A 262 4.47 -2.11 24.23
CA VAL A 262 5.90 -2.39 24.35
C VAL A 262 6.75 -1.12 24.20
N ILE A 263 6.26 -0.13 23.46
CA ILE A 263 6.93 1.16 23.26
C ILE A 263 6.98 1.97 24.57
N PHE A 264 6.04 1.74 25.48
CA PHE A 264 5.97 2.45 26.77
C PHE A 264 6.84 1.81 27.84
N VAL A 265 7.08 0.50 27.76
CA VAL A 265 7.80 -0.25 28.80
C VAL A 265 9.16 0.37 29.09
N PHE A 266 9.94 0.66 28.04
CA PHE A 266 11.31 1.15 28.17
C PHE A 266 11.38 2.50 28.92
N PRO A 267 10.76 3.59 28.44
CA PRO A 267 10.85 4.88 29.14
C PRO A 267 10.19 4.86 30.52
N VAL A 268 9.12 4.07 30.73
CA VAL A 268 8.51 3.91 32.07
C VAL A 268 9.44 3.18 33.03
N SER A 269 10.17 2.15 32.57
CA SER A 269 11.11 1.41 33.41
C SER A 269 12.27 2.30 33.88
N PHE A 270 12.87 3.06 32.97
CA PHE A 270 13.94 4.01 33.34
C PHE A 270 13.43 5.20 34.13
N GLY A 271 12.21 5.70 33.85
CA GLY A 271 11.55 6.69 34.69
C GLY A 271 11.34 6.18 36.13
N THR A 272 11.02 4.91 36.29
CA THR A 272 10.89 4.27 37.61
C THR A 272 12.22 4.23 38.36
N ILE A 273 13.34 3.98 37.66
CA ILE A 273 14.69 4.07 38.25
C ILE A 273 14.97 5.50 38.74
N ALA A 274 14.66 6.52 37.93
CA ALA A 274 14.83 7.91 38.33
C ALA A 274 13.97 8.27 39.57
N VAL A 275 12.71 7.83 39.62
CA VAL A 275 11.87 7.98 40.82
C VAL A 275 12.48 7.26 42.01
N ALA A 276 12.99 6.04 41.85
CA ALA A 276 13.61 5.28 42.92
C ALA A 276 14.84 6.00 43.51
N VAL A 277 15.66 6.65 42.68
CA VAL A 277 16.79 7.49 43.16
C VAL A 277 16.29 8.67 43.98
N LEU A 278 15.23 9.35 43.55
CA LEU A 278 14.63 10.47 44.29
C LEU A 278 13.99 10.03 45.61
N VAL A 279 13.37 8.84 45.64
CA VAL A 279 12.83 8.24 46.87
C VAL A 279 13.97 7.83 47.80
N TYR A 280 15.05 7.26 47.27
CA TYR A 280 16.22 6.87 48.04
C TYR A 280 16.87 8.08 48.73
N ASP A 281 16.94 9.24 48.07
CA ASP A 281 17.44 10.50 48.67
C ASP A 281 16.75 10.85 49.99
N HIS A 282 15.46 10.51 50.13
CA HIS A 282 14.71 10.79 51.35
C HIS A 282 15.27 10.03 52.57
N PHE A 283 15.75 8.80 52.35
CA PHE A 283 16.30 7.94 53.40
C PHE A 283 17.82 8.06 53.53
N SER A 284 18.50 8.34 52.42
CA SER A 284 19.96 8.44 52.35
C SER A 284 20.30 9.51 51.34
N ARG A 285 20.65 10.71 51.86
CA ARG A 285 20.94 11.89 51.05
C ARG A 285 21.97 11.58 49.98
N VAL A 286 21.60 11.73 48.71
CA VAL A 286 22.48 11.55 47.57
C VAL A 286 23.06 12.89 47.13
N HIS A 287 24.12 12.84 46.31
CA HIS A 287 24.72 14.05 45.77
C HIS A 287 23.77 14.77 44.78
N LEU A 288 23.88 16.11 44.69
CA LEU A 288 23.06 16.96 43.82
C LEU A 288 23.08 16.50 42.35
N LEU A 289 24.20 15.93 41.89
CA LEU A 289 24.33 15.39 40.54
C LEU A 289 23.32 14.25 40.27
N ALA A 290 23.17 13.31 41.21
CA ALA A 290 22.22 12.21 41.07
C ALA A 290 20.77 12.73 41.00
N LEU A 291 20.45 13.71 41.84
CA LEU A 291 19.14 14.37 41.85
C LEU A 291 18.86 15.11 40.53
N ALA A 292 19.84 15.86 40.02
CA ALA A 292 19.73 16.60 38.76
C ALA A 292 19.54 15.66 37.56
N LEU A 293 20.29 14.56 37.50
CA LEU A 293 20.16 13.54 36.45
C LEU A 293 18.80 12.83 36.53
N ALA A 294 18.32 12.49 37.72
CA ALA A 294 17.00 11.89 37.92
C ALA A 294 15.88 12.84 37.48
N ALA A 295 15.94 14.11 37.87
CA ALA A 295 14.97 15.12 37.45
C ALA A 295 14.98 15.33 35.92
N ALA A 296 16.17 15.42 35.31
CA ALA A 296 16.30 15.52 33.86
C ALA A 296 15.75 14.28 33.14
N CYS A 297 15.94 13.08 33.70
CA CYS A 297 15.34 11.85 33.18
C CYS A 297 13.81 11.93 33.16
N LEU A 298 13.18 12.38 34.24
CA LEU A 298 11.73 12.51 34.32
C LEU A 298 11.18 13.53 33.31
N ILE A 299 11.88 14.65 33.10
CA ILE A 299 11.52 15.63 32.06
C ILE A 299 11.63 15.00 30.67
N ALA A 300 12.69 14.23 30.40
CA ALA A 300 12.86 13.52 29.14
C ALA A 300 11.75 12.47 28.92
N VAL A 301 11.36 11.73 29.97
CA VAL A 301 10.22 10.79 29.94
C VAL A 301 8.90 11.51 29.65
N LEU A 302 8.63 12.68 30.27
CA LEU A 302 7.43 13.47 29.98
C LEU A 302 7.39 13.97 28.53
N GLY A 303 8.50 14.50 28.03
CA GLY A 303 8.64 14.88 26.62
C GLY A 303 8.39 13.70 25.69
N ARG A 304 8.96 12.53 26.04
CA ARG A 304 8.78 11.28 25.31
C ARG A 304 7.32 10.82 25.27
N MET A 305 6.62 10.83 26.40
CA MET A 305 5.20 10.46 26.49
C MET A 305 4.33 11.39 25.65
N THR A 306 4.63 12.69 25.66
CA THR A 306 3.91 13.69 24.85
C THR A 306 4.07 13.42 23.35
N MET A 307 5.27 13.08 22.88
CA MET A 307 5.51 12.72 21.48
C MET A 307 4.71 11.48 21.07
N ILE A 308 4.75 10.42 21.89
CA ILE A 308 4.00 9.18 21.63
C ILE A 308 2.49 9.48 21.57
N PHE A 309 1.98 10.29 22.49
CA PHE A 309 0.57 10.65 22.51
C PHE A 309 0.16 11.43 21.25
N ARG A 310 0.97 12.40 20.79
CA ARG A 310 0.71 13.15 19.56
C ARG A 310 0.72 12.25 18.31
N GLU A 311 1.67 11.32 18.23
CA GLU A 311 1.72 10.34 17.14
C GLU A 311 0.49 9.43 17.14
N ASN A 312 0.05 8.99 18.32
CA ASN A 312 -1.14 8.16 18.47
C ASN A 312 -2.41 8.91 18.02
N LEU A 313 -2.59 10.17 18.42
CA LEU A 313 -3.70 11.00 17.97
C LEU A 313 -3.69 11.22 16.45
N ALA A 314 -2.51 11.49 15.87
CA ALA A 314 -2.38 11.64 14.42
C ALA A 314 -2.69 10.34 13.67
N MET A 315 -2.31 9.19 14.22
CA MET A 315 -2.63 7.88 13.66
C MET A 315 -4.14 7.60 13.69
N ILE A 316 -4.81 7.91 14.80
CA ILE A 316 -6.27 7.80 14.93
C ILE A 316 -6.97 8.72 13.91
N ALA A 317 -6.48 9.95 13.73
CA ALA A 317 -7.04 10.88 12.75
C ALA A 317 -6.89 10.36 11.31
N ARG A 318 -5.72 9.84 10.92
CA ARG A 318 -5.51 9.22 9.60
C ARG A 318 -6.41 8.01 9.39
N SER A 319 -6.50 7.13 10.37
CA SER A 319 -7.37 5.96 10.31
C SER A 319 -8.84 6.34 10.14
N ARG A 320 -9.28 7.47 10.72
CA ARG A 320 -10.64 7.97 10.56
C ARG A 320 -10.89 8.50 9.14
N ILE A 321 -9.93 9.26 8.59
CA ILE A 321 -10.01 9.77 7.21
C ILE A 321 -10.05 8.60 6.22
N GLU A 322 -9.09 7.67 6.32
CA GLU A 322 -9.01 6.47 5.47
C GLU A 322 -10.29 5.62 5.55
N ALA A 323 -10.96 5.58 6.71
CA ALA A 323 -12.22 4.88 6.87
C ALA A 323 -13.44 5.62 6.29
N SER A 324 -13.33 6.91 5.98
CA SER A 324 -14.42 7.79 5.53
C SER A 324 -14.31 8.29 4.08
N THR A 325 -13.18 8.06 3.42
CA THR A 325 -12.94 8.48 2.03
C THR A 325 -12.80 7.26 1.11
N ASP A 326 -13.18 7.43 -0.17
CA ASP A 326 -12.94 6.46 -1.23
C ASP A 326 -11.47 6.58 -1.69
N SER A 327 -10.76 5.44 -1.78
CA SER A 327 -9.33 5.44 -2.06
C SER A 327 -8.98 5.79 -3.50
N LEU A 328 -9.94 5.70 -4.43
CA LEU A 328 -9.72 5.99 -5.84
C LEU A 328 -10.02 7.47 -6.12
N THR A 329 -11.22 7.94 -5.82
CA THR A 329 -11.65 9.29 -6.22
C THR A 329 -11.33 10.36 -5.18
N GLY A 330 -11.01 9.98 -3.94
CA GLY A 330 -10.82 10.92 -2.83
C GLY A 330 -12.11 11.50 -2.25
N LEU A 331 -13.28 11.17 -2.83
CA LEU A 331 -14.59 11.56 -2.32
C LEU A 331 -14.91 10.90 -0.98
N ALA A 332 -15.94 11.37 -0.29
CA ALA A 332 -16.48 10.65 0.86
C ALA A 332 -17.03 9.27 0.43
N ASN A 333 -16.82 8.24 1.24
CA ASN A 333 -17.27 6.88 0.91
C ASN A 333 -18.68 6.57 1.43
N ARG A 334 -19.20 5.39 1.08
CA ARG A 334 -20.50 4.89 1.56
C ARG A 334 -20.69 4.98 3.09
N ARG A 335 -19.65 4.70 3.87
CA ARG A 335 -19.73 4.73 5.34
C ARG A 335 -19.96 6.15 5.84
N ARG A 336 -19.31 7.13 5.22
CA ARG A 336 -19.50 8.55 5.52
C ARG A 336 -20.89 9.02 5.09
N LEU A 337 -21.39 8.60 3.92
CA LEU A 337 -22.75 8.93 3.47
C LEU A 337 -23.82 8.46 4.48
N VAL A 338 -23.76 7.21 4.94
CA VAL A 338 -24.74 6.69 5.90
C VAL A 338 -24.71 7.49 7.21
N ALA A 339 -23.51 7.79 7.72
CA ALA A 339 -23.36 8.61 8.92
C ALA A 339 -23.90 10.03 8.73
N ASP A 340 -23.69 10.64 7.56
CA ASP A 340 -24.17 11.99 7.27
C ASP A 340 -25.69 12.00 7.07
N LEU A 341 -26.28 10.97 6.47
CA LEU A 341 -27.73 10.77 6.37
C LEU A 341 -28.39 10.55 7.75
N GLU A 342 -27.79 9.75 8.62
CA GLU A 342 -28.29 9.53 10.00
C GLU A 342 -28.20 10.81 10.86
N ALA A 343 -27.29 11.72 10.53
CA ALA A 343 -27.12 13.00 11.21
C ALA A 343 -28.05 14.11 10.68
N VAL A 344 -28.80 13.86 9.59
CA VAL A 344 -29.78 14.81 9.05
C VAL A 344 -30.87 15.02 10.09
N SER A 345 -31.01 16.27 10.55
CA SER A 345 -32.05 16.70 11.50
C SER A 345 -32.98 17.77 10.91
N GLU A 346 -32.58 18.36 9.79
CA GLU A 346 -33.34 19.35 9.01
C GLU A 346 -33.69 18.79 7.63
N SER A 347 -34.26 19.61 6.73
CA SER A 347 -34.49 19.20 5.35
C SER A 347 -33.18 18.86 4.64
N ALA A 348 -33.19 17.85 3.76
CA ALA A 348 -32.04 17.49 2.95
C ALA A 348 -32.48 16.90 1.62
N THR A 349 -31.63 17.00 0.61
CA THR A 349 -31.86 16.39 -0.70
C THR A 349 -30.75 15.40 -1.04
N LEU A 350 -31.15 14.16 -1.31
CA LEU A 350 -30.29 13.07 -1.73
C LEU A 350 -30.43 12.84 -3.23
N VAL A 351 -29.30 12.83 -3.95
CA VAL A 351 -29.25 12.43 -5.36
C VAL A 351 -28.30 11.24 -5.49
N LEU A 352 -28.83 10.09 -5.87
CA LEU A 352 -28.04 8.90 -6.22
C LEU A 352 -27.85 8.86 -7.73
N LEU A 353 -26.62 8.61 -8.19
CA LEU A 353 -26.24 8.57 -9.60
C LEU A 353 -25.46 7.29 -9.93
N ASP A 354 -25.70 6.74 -11.11
CA ASP A 354 -24.97 5.61 -11.65
C ASP A 354 -24.53 5.91 -13.09
N LEU A 355 -23.30 5.57 -13.43
CA LEU A 355 -22.73 5.85 -14.75
C LEU A 355 -23.29 4.91 -15.84
N ASP A 356 -23.92 5.51 -16.84
CA ASP A 356 -24.36 4.82 -18.04
C ASP A 356 -23.16 4.61 -18.99
N GLY A 357 -22.97 3.36 -19.44
CA GLY A 357 -21.93 3.00 -20.42
C GLY A 357 -20.54 2.67 -19.82
N PHE A 358 -20.35 2.82 -18.50
CA PHE A 358 -19.05 2.61 -17.85
C PHE A 358 -18.50 1.18 -18.02
N LYS A 359 -19.36 0.15 -17.95
CA LYS A 359 -18.94 -1.23 -18.22
C LYS A 359 -18.38 -1.41 -19.64
N ALA A 360 -19.05 -0.87 -20.64
CA ALA A 360 -18.59 -0.95 -22.03
C ALA A 360 -17.25 -0.21 -22.23
N TYR A 361 -17.06 0.90 -21.52
CA TYR A 361 -15.78 1.61 -21.49
C TYR A 361 -14.67 0.74 -20.90
N ASN A 362 -14.91 0.09 -19.75
CA ASN A 362 -13.94 -0.84 -19.15
C ASN A 362 -13.63 -2.04 -20.05
N ASP A 363 -14.64 -2.61 -20.70
CA ASP A 363 -14.47 -3.75 -21.61
C ASP A 363 -13.64 -3.36 -22.86
N THR A 364 -13.69 -2.08 -23.26
CA THR A 364 -12.97 -1.56 -24.44
C THR A 364 -11.57 -1.05 -24.12
N PHE A 365 -11.41 -0.28 -23.05
CA PHE A 365 -10.18 0.45 -22.71
C PHE A 365 -9.42 -0.12 -21.50
N GLY A 366 -10.01 -1.09 -20.79
CA GLY A 366 -9.43 -1.75 -19.62
C GLY A 366 -9.70 -1.01 -18.30
N HIS A 367 -9.60 -1.74 -17.19
CA HIS A 367 -9.92 -1.22 -15.85
C HIS A 367 -9.05 -0.04 -15.41
N LEU A 368 -7.76 0.00 -15.78
CA LEU A 368 -6.89 1.14 -15.43
C LEU A 368 -7.35 2.45 -16.08
N ALA A 369 -7.89 2.39 -17.31
CA ALA A 369 -8.47 3.55 -17.97
C ALA A 369 -9.79 3.94 -17.29
N GLY A 370 -10.60 2.97 -16.89
CA GLY A 370 -11.82 3.19 -16.11
C GLY A 370 -11.55 3.85 -14.76
N ASP A 371 -10.51 3.42 -14.04
CA ASP A 371 -10.09 4.01 -12.78
C ASP A 371 -9.70 5.48 -12.96
N ALA A 372 -8.89 5.79 -13.98
CA ALA A 372 -8.54 7.17 -14.32
C ALA A 372 -9.75 8.03 -14.73
N LEU A 373 -10.75 7.42 -15.37
CA LEU A 373 -12.02 8.08 -15.69
C LEU A 373 -12.81 8.39 -14.41
N LEU A 374 -12.96 7.43 -13.50
CA LEU A 374 -13.65 7.63 -12.22
C LEU A 374 -12.97 8.73 -11.37
N GLU A 375 -11.64 8.80 -11.36
CA GLU A 375 -10.89 9.88 -10.70
C GLU A 375 -11.26 11.26 -11.26
N ARG A 376 -11.30 11.41 -12.59
CA ARG A 376 -11.66 12.68 -13.24
C ARG A 376 -13.11 13.07 -12.96
N LEU A 377 -14.03 12.12 -13.11
CA LEU A 377 -15.46 12.33 -12.87
C LEU A 377 -15.74 12.68 -11.40
N GLY A 378 -15.09 11.97 -10.47
CA GLY A 378 -15.21 12.27 -9.04
C GLY A 378 -14.71 13.68 -8.70
N ALA A 379 -13.56 14.08 -9.23
CA ALA A 379 -13.04 15.43 -9.04
C ALA A 379 -13.91 16.50 -9.71
N ALA A 380 -14.54 16.21 -10.85
CA ALA A 380 -15.50 17.10 -11.49
C ALA A 380 -16.76 17.28 -10.65
N LEU A 381 -17.32 16.17 -10.14
CA LEU A 381 -18.50 16.18 -9.28
C LEU A 381 -18.29 17.05 -8.03
N ASP A 382 -17.18 16.85 -7.31
CA ASP A 382 -16.85 17.60 -6.09
C ASP A 382 -16.78 19.12 -6.33
N ARG A 383 -16.18 19.53 -7.46
CA ARG A 383 -16.10 20.96 -7.82
C ARG A 383 -17.45 21.55 -8.23
N SER A 384 -18.36 20.75 -8.78
CA SER A 384 -19.62 21.23 -9.34
C SER A 384 -20.72 21.38 -8.31
N VAL A 385 -20.76 20.57 -7.25
CA VAL A 385 -21.89 20.51 -6.31
C VAL A 385 -21.79 21.51 -5.15
N GLY A 386 -21.12 22.65 -5.35
CA GLY A 386 -20.77 23.62 -4.30
C GLY A 386 -21.88 23.89 -3.28
N GLY A 387 -21.64 23.54 -2.01
CA GLY A 387 -22.61 23.61 -0.91
C GLY A 387 -23.20 22.25 -0.49
N ALA A 388 -23.18 21.28 -1.38
CA ALA A 388 -23.49 19.87 -1.12
C ALA A 388 -22.21 19.03 -0.98
N THR A 389 -22.33 17.82 -0.43
CA THR A 389 -21.22 16.88 -0.30
C THR A 389 -21.33 15.79 -1.37
N ALA A 390 -20.23 15.50 -2.08
CA ALA A 390 -20.14 14.42 -3.05
C ALA A 390 -19.55 13.14 -2.43
N TYR A 391 -20.09 11.99 -2.83
CA TYR A 391 -19.71 10.68 -2.34
C TYR A 391 -19.54 9.70 -3.50
N ARG A 392 -18.71 8.67 -3.28
CA ARG A 392 -18.66 7.46 -4.10
C ARG A 392 -19.06 6.25 -3.26
N MET A 393 -20.06 5.51 -3.73
CA MET A 393 -20.59 4.34 -3.03
C MET A 393 -19.78 3.08 -3.32
N GLY A 394 -19.23 3.00 -4.53
CA GLY A 394 -18.43 1.90 -5.04
C GLY A 394 -18.69 1.72 -6.53
N GLY A 395 -17.77 1.07 -7.27
CA GLY A 395 -17.94 0.85 -8.70
C GLY A 395 -18.15 2.16 -9.47
N ASP A 396 -19.28 2.25 -10.17
CA ASP A 396 -19.81 3.36 -10.96
C ASP A 396 -20.89 4.20 -10.25
N GLU A 397 -21.13 3.98 -8.94
CA GLU A 397 -22.16 4.66 -8.17
C GLU A 397 -21.61 5.89 -7.41
N PHE A 398 -22.23 7.05 -7.67
CA PHE A 398 -21.94 8.33 -7.03
C PHE A 398 -23.19 8.84 -6.30
N CYS A 399 -22.98 9.70 -5.31
CA CYS A 399 -24.07 10.28 -4.55
C CYS A 399 -23.76 11.73 -4.19
N VAL A 400 -24.80 12.55 -4.09
CA VAL A 400 -24.71 13.93 -3.63
C VAL A 400 -25.74 14.14 -2.53
N LEU A 401 -25.32 14.75 -1.42
CA LEU A 401 -26.21 15.13 -0.31
C LEU A 401 -26.10 16.63 -0.07
N SER A 402 -27.21 17.34 -0.25
CA SER A 402 -27.34 18.76 0.12
C SER A 402 -28.14 18.87 1.41
N LEU A 403 -27.61 19.60 2.39
CA LEU A 403 -28.33 19.93 3.62
C LEU A 403 -29.10 21.25 3.43
N GLY A 404 -30.31 21.31 3.96
CA GLY A 404 -31.27 22.41 3.77
C GLY A 404 -32.20 22.21 2.56
N GLU A 405 -33.06 23.20 2.32
CA GLU A 405 -33.89 23.25 1.12
C GLU A 405 -33.04 23.51 -0.12
N ALA A 406 -33.05 22.55 -1.05
CA ALA A 406 -32.42 22.65 -2.35
C ALA A 406 -33.40 22.24 -3.44
N ASP A 407 -33.28 22.82 -4.63
CA ASP A 407 -33.95 22.29 -5.81
C ASP A 407 -33.23 20.99 -6.22
N GLY A 408 -33.82 19.86 -5.81
CA GLY A 408 -33.23 18.55 -6.07
C GLY A 408 -33.09 18.21 -7.55
N LEU A 409 -33.94 18.76 -8.42
CA LEU A 409 -33.81 18.54 -9.85
C LEU A 409 -32.63 19.32 -10.41
N GLU A 410 -32.43 20.56 -9.99
CA GLU A 410 -31.28 21.36 -10.40
C GLU A 410 -29.97 20.74 -9.90
N LEU A 411 -29.92 20.32 -8.63
CA LEU A 411 -28.77 19.62 -8.07
C LEU A 411 -28.43 18.35 -8.86
N ALA A 412 -29.45 17.55 -9.22
CA ALA A 412 -29.27 16.36 -10.02
C ALA A 412 -28.78 16.67 -11.43
N ARG A 413 -29.23 17.75 -12.06
CA ARG A 413 -28.73 18.18 -13.38
C ARG A 413 -27.27 18.61 -13.33
N ILE A 414 -26.88 19.36 -12.30
CA ILE A 414 -25.48 19.77 -12.07
C ILE A 414 -24.61 18.54 -11.87
N ALA A 415 -25.01 17.63 -10.97
CA ALA A 415 -24.29 16.40 -10.69
C ALA A 415 -24.17 15.50 -11.94
N ALA A 416 -25.26 15.32 -12.68
CA ALA A 416 -25.27 14.51 -13.90
C ALA A 416 -24.43 15.11 -15.02
N SER A 417 -24.37 16.45 -15.12
CA SER A 417 -23.49 17.13 -16.06
C SER A 417 -22.02 17.00 -15.69
N ALA A 418 -21.69 16.96 -14.39
CA ALA A 418 -20.32 16.74 -13.92
C ALA A 418 -19.86 15.29 -14.15
N LEU A 419 -20.79 14.33 -14.11
CA LEU A 419 -20.56 12.92 -14.40
C LEU A 419 -20.75 12.55 -15.88
N ARG A 420 -20.43 13.47 -16.80
CA ARG A 420 -20.52 13.24 -18.25
C ARG A 420 -19.15 13.37 -18.90
N GLU A 421 -18.78 12.40 -19.71
CA GLU A 421 -17.55 12.43 -20.50
C GLU A 421 -17.79 11.72 -21.84
N GLY A 422 -17.17 12.18 -22.93
CA GLY A 422 -17.32 11.55 -24.24
C GLY A 422 -16.07 11.73 -25.09
N GLY A 423 -15.90 10.83 -26.05
CA GLY A 423 -14.78 10.83 -26.99
C GLY A 423 -15.05 9.92 -28.19
N ASP A 424 -14.04 9.70 -29.03
CA ASP A 424 -14.17 8.81 -30.18
C ASP A 424 -14.49 7.38 -29.72
N GLY A 425 -15.72 6.94 -30.00
CA GLY A 425 -16.18 5.57 -29.72
C GLY A 425 -16.75 5.33 -28.32
N PHE A 426 -16.92 6.36 -27.47
CA PHE A 426 -17.61 6.19 -26.19
C PHE A 426 -18.36 7.44 -25.72
N GLU A 427 -19.43 7.22 -24.97
CA GLU A 427 -20.15 8.25 -24.23
C GLU A 427 -20.47 7.72 -22.83
N ILE A 428 -20.11 8.50 -21.82
CA ILE A 428 -20.47 8.28 -20.42
C ILE A 428 -21.45 9.36 -20.04
N ALA A 429 -22.60 8.94 -19.53
CA ALA A 429 -23.60 9.79 -18.91
C ALA A 429 -23.97 9.20 -17.55
N SER A 430 -24.96 9.78 -16.88
CA SER A 430 -25.48 9.21 -15.64
C SER A 430 -27.01 9.24 -15.60
N SER A 431 -27.54 8.19 -15.02
CA SER A 431 -28.93 8.11 -14.56
C SER A 431 -28.96 8.40 -13.06
N PHE A 432 -30.03 9.03 -12.59
CA PHE A 432 -30.11 9.52 -11.21
C PHE A 432 -31.51 9.35 -10.61
N GLY A 433 -31.54 9.24 -9.28
CA GLY A 433 -32.74 9.25 -8.46
C GLY A 433 -32.64 10.30 -7.37
N ILE A 434 -33.69 11.10 -7.21
CA ILE A 434 -33.77 12.20 -6.24
C ILE A 434 -34.70 11.78 -5.12
N VAL A 435 -34.35 12.10 -3.88
CA VAL A 435 -35.18 11.94 -2.69
C VAL A 435 -35.03 13.15 -1.77
N SER A 436 -36.16 13.71 -1.35
CA SER A 436 -36.21 14.76 -0.33
C SER A 436 -36.47 14.16 1.05
N LEU A 437 -35.62 14.49 2.03
CA LEU A 437 -35.81 14.16 3.43
C LEU A 437 -36.26 15.39 4.22
N PRO A 438 -37.14 15.23 5.24
CA PRO A 438 -37.78 13.97 5.64
C PRO A 438 -39.06 13.62 4.84
N ASP A 439 -39.49 14.48 3.91
CA ASP A 439 -40.81 14.40 3.27
C ASP A 439 -41.11 13.06 2.55
N GLU A 440 -40.10 12.45 1.92
CA GLU A 440 -40.26 11.22 1.15
C GLU A 440 -39.67 9.97 1.84
N ALA A 441 -38.84 10.16 2.86
CA ALA A 441 -38.21 9.08 3.61
C ALA A 441 -37.78 9.54 5.02
N GLU A 442 -38.10 8.72 6.03
CA GLU A 442 -37.79 8.99 7.43
C GLU A 442 -36.39 8.53 7.86
N ASP A 443 -35.78 7.59 7.12
CA ASP A 443 -34.49 6.98 7.45
C ASP A 443 -33.54 6.87 6.25
N ALA A 444 -32.24 6.75 6.54
CA ALA A 444 -31.19 6.64 5.53
C ALA A 444 -31.41 5.43 4.60
N SER A 445 -31.91 4.32 5.14
CA SER A 445 -32.17 3.10 4.38
C SER A 445 -33.33 3.28 3.39
N GLY A 446 -34.42 3.92 3.82
CA GLY A 446 -35.56 4.26 2.98
C GLY A 446 -35.20 5.24 1.87
N ALA A 447 -34.44 6.28 2.20
CA ALA A 447 -33.98 7.27 1.22
C ALA A 447 -33.13 6.63 0.11
N LEU A 448 -32.15 5.79 0.50
CA LEU A 448 -31.31 5.09 -0.48
C LEU A 448 -32.11 4.12 -1.36
N ARG A 449 -33.04 3.33 -0.79
CA ARG A 449 -33.88 2.42 -1.58
C ARG A 449 -34.77 3.18 -2.58
N LEU A 450 -35.37 4.30 -2.16
CA LEU A 450 -36.23 5.09 -3.02
C LEU A 450 -35.42 5.75 -4.14
N ALA A 451 -34.25 6.32 -3.83
CA ALA A 451 -33.34 6.91 -4.82
C ALA A 451 -32.89 5.87 -5.85
N ASP A 452 -32.49 4.69 -5.40
CA ASP A 452 -32.09 3.57 -6.27
C ASP A 452 -33.22 3.14 -7.21
N SER A 453 -34.44 2.96 -6.70
CA SER A 453 -35.59 2.59 -7.53
C SER A 453 -35.91 3.60 -8.63
N ARG A 454 -35.78 4.91 -8.34
CA ARG A 454 -36.02 6.01 -9.28
C ARG A 454 -34.92 6.09 -10.33
N MET A 455 -33.66 5.96 -9.90
CA MET A 455 -32.49 5.90 -10.78
C MET A 455 -32.62 4.73 -11.77
N TYR A 456 -32.96 3.55 -11.27
CA TYR A 456 -33.11 2.35 -12.10
C TYR A 456 -34.23 2.50 -13.14
N ALA A 457 -35.38 3.06 -12.75
CA ALA A 457 -36.48 3.34 -13.66
C ALA A 457 -36.09 4.35 -14.76
N GLN A 458 -35.30 5.38 -14.43
CA GLN A 458 -34.78 6.34 -15.42
C GLN A 458 -33.80 5.67 -16.39
N LYS A 459 -32.89 4.83 -15.88
CA LYS A 459 -31.88 4.10 -16.67
C LYS A 459 -32.51 3.19 -17.72
N GLN A 460 -33.58 2.47 -17.35
CA GLN A 460 -34.31 1.61 -18.29
C GLN A 460 -34.97 2.41 -19.42
N ARG A 461 -35.64 3.54 -19.09
CA ARG A 461 -36.30 4.41 -20.07
C ARG A 461 -35.33 5.01 -21.10
N ARG A 462 -34.12 5.38 -20.64
CA ARG A 462 -33.07 5.90 -21.54
C ARG A 462 -32.57 4.85 -22.52
N ARG A 463 -32.33 3.62 -22.05
CA ARG A 463 -31.87 2.51 -22.90
C ARG A 463 -32.87 2.16 -24.01
N SER A 464 -34.16 2.08 -23.68
CA SER A 464 -35.20 1.77 -24.68
C SER A 464 -35.35 2.88 -25.72
N SER A 465 -35.30 4.15 -25.31
CA SER A 465 -35.37 5.29 -26.22
C SER A 465 -34.19 5.35 -27.18
N ALA A 466 -32.97 5.08 -26.71
CA ALA A 466 -31.78 5.09 -27.56
C ALA A 466 -31.83 3.96 -28.62
N GLY A 467 -32.26 2.75 -28.21
CA GLY A 467 -32.42 1.62 -29.14
C GLY A 467 -33.41 1.93 -30.27
N ASN A 468 -34.58 2.48 -29.94
CA ASN A 468 -35.58 2.88 -30.94
C ASN A 468 -35.05 3.93 -31.92
N GLN A 469 -34.33 4.96 -31.45
CA GLN A 469 -33.77 5.98 -32.33
C GLN A 469 -32.74 5.41 -33.31
N SER A 470 -31.82 4.56 -32.84
CA SER A 470 -30.84 3.91 -33.71
C SER A 470 -31.49 2.99 -34.74
N LYS A 471 -32.51 2.24 -34.33
CA LYS A 471 -33.32 1.38 -35.20
C LYS A 471 -33.98 2.19 -36.33
N ASP A 472 -34.64 3.29 -35.99
CA ASP A 472 -35.32 4.15 -36.97
C ASP A 472 -34.35 4.75 -38.00
N VAL A 473 -33.13 5.11 -37.58
CA VAL A 473 -32.08 5.59 -38.50
C VAL A 473 -31.63 4.49 -39.46
N LEU A 474 -31.40 3.27 -38.97
CA LEU A 474 -31.01 2.13 -39.79
C LEU A 474 -32.09 1.77 -40.81
N LEU A 475 -33.35 1.74 -40.39
CA LEU A 475 -34.49 1.48 -41.29
C LEU A 475 -34.64 2.56 -42.36
N ARG A 476 -34.41 3.83 -42.03
CA ARG A 476 -34.40 4.91 -43.02
C ARG A 476 -33.27 4.75 -44.04
N ALA A 477 -32.07 4.39 -43.60
CA ALA A 477 -30.95 4.14 -44.51
C ALA A 477 -31.22 2.94 -45.43
N LEU A 478 -31.88 1.90 -44.91
CA LEU A 478 -32.30 0.73 -45.67
C LEU A 478 -33.36 1.08 -46.72
N ALA A 479 -34.33 1.93 -46.34
CA ALA A 479 -35.41 2.40 -47.21
C ALA A 479 -34.89 3.10 -48.47
N GLU A 480 -33.84 3.91 -48.34
CA GLU A 480 -33.24 4.63 -49.48
C GLU A 480 -32.58 3.69 -50.50
N ARG A 481 -32.04 2.56 -50.04
CA ARG A 481 -31.42 1.57 -50.94
C ARG A 481 -32.43 0.59 -51.52
N SER A 482 -33.41 0.15 -50.73
CA SER A 482 -34.38 -0.87 -51.16
C SER A 482 -35.76 -0.60 -50.53
N PRO A 483 -36.63 0.16 -51.23
CA PRO A 483 -37.96 0.51 -50.72
C PRO A 483 -38.86 -0.70 -50.43
N THR A 484 -38.74 -1.77 -51.23
CA THR A 484 -39.54 -3.01 -51.10
C THR A 484 -39.12 -3.87 -49.91
N LEU A 485 -37.88 -3.72 -49.43
CA LEU A 485 -37.40 -4.44 -48.26
C LEU A 485 -38.05 -3.92 -46.97
N VAL A 486 -38.39 -2.62 -46.90
CA VAL A 486 -38.98 -1.99 -45.72
C VAL A 486 -40.40 -2.48 -45.44
N THR A 487 -41.20 -2.67 -46.50
CA THR A 487 -42.54 -3.24 -46.38
C THR A 487 -42.45 -4.70 -45.90
N HIS A 488 -41.54 -5.48 -46.48
CA HIS A 488 -41.30 -6.88 -46.08
C HIS A 488 -40.92 -7.02 -44.60
N VAL A 489 -39.96 -6.23 -44.11
CA VAL A 489 -39.53 -6.34 -42.70
C VAL A 489 -40.63 -5.86 -41.73
N SER A 490 -41.50 -4.95 -42.16
CA SER A 490 -42.63 -4.48 -41.35
C SER A 490 -43.69 -5.57 -41.18
N ASP A 491 -44.03 -6.27 -42.28
CA ASP A 491 -45.00 -7.37 -42.27
C ASP A 491 -44.49 -8.55 -41.40
N VAL A 492 -43.20 -8.88 -41.52
CA VAL A 492 -42.55 -9.89 -40.69
C VAL A 492 -42.58 -9.50 -39.21
N ALA A 493 -42.34 -8.23 -38.89
CA ALA A 493 -42.36 -7.74 -37.51
C ALA A 493 -43.74 -7.75 -36.89
N GLU A 494 -44.78 -7.36 -37.62
CA GLU A 494 -46.17 -7.41 -37.14
C GLU A 494 -46.56 -8.85 -36.79
N LEU A 495 -46.32 -9.79 -37.71
CA LEU A 495 -46.60 -11.20 -37.49
C LEU A 495 -45.80 -11.80 -36.33
N ALA A 496 -44.49 -11.49 -36.26
CA ALA A 496 -43.64 -11.97 -35.17
C ALA A 496 -44.12 -11.48 -33.81
N LEU A 497 -44.54 -10.22 -33.70
CA LEU A 497 -45.08 -9.66 -32.45
C LEU A 497 -46.40 -10.32 -32.04
N GLU A 498 -47.30 -10.63 -32.99
CA GLU A 498 -48.52 -11.38 -32.69
C GLU A 498 -48.23 -12.78 -32.17
N ILE A 499 -47.32 -13.51 -32.81
CA ILE A 499 -46.88 -14.83 -32.36
C ILE A 499 -46.22 -14.73 -30.98
N GLY A 500 -45.35 -13.75 -30.75
CA GLY A 500 -44.70 -13.52 -29.47
C GLY A 500 -45.71 -13.27 -28.33
N ARG A 501 -46.75 -12.47 -28.59
CA ARG A 501 -47.85 -12.25 -27.62
C ARG A 501 -48.63 -13.53 -27.37
N HIS A 502 -48.92 -14.31 -28.40
CA HIS A 502 -49.64 -15.58 -28.26
C HIS A 502 -48.84 -16.60 -27.43
N LEU A 503 -47.50 -16.59 -27.56
CA LEU A 503 -46.58 -17.42 -26.78
C LEU A 503 -46.31 -16.90 -25.35
N GLY A 504 -46.85 -15.73 -24.98
CA GLY A 504 -46.74 -15.17 -23.63
C GLY A 504 -45.38 -14.52 -23.30
N LEU A 505 -44.68 -13.98 -24.30
CA LEU A 505 -43.43 -13.24 -24.06
C LEU A 505 -43.66 -11.98 -23.21
N ALA A 506 -42.69 -11.65 -22.34
CA ALA A 506 -42.71 -10.42 -21.55
C ALA A 506 -42.53 -9.18 -22.44
N GLU A 507 -43.01 -8.01 -21.99
CA GLU A 507 -42.90 -6.74 -22.74
C GLU A 507 -41.46 -6.43 -23.19
N HIS A 508 -40.47 -6.70 -22.35
CA HIS A 508 -39.06 -6.52 -22.70
C HIS A 508 -38.65 -7.40 -23.91
N ASP A 509 -39.10 -8.65 -23.95
CA ASP A 509 -38.75 -9.60 -25.00
C ASP A 509 -39.54 -9.33 -26.29
N LEU A 510 -40.75 -8.80 -26.18
CA LEU A 510 -41.54 -8.31 -27.31
C LEU A 510 -40.86 -7.11 -27.99
N VAL A 511 -40.30 -6.17 -27.23
CA VAL A 511 -39.54 -5.04 -27.79
C VAL A 511 -38.32 -5.55 -28.56
N GLN A 512 -37.58 -6.51 -27.98
CA GLN A 512 -36.44 -7.13 -28.67
C GLN A 512 -36.86 -7.91 -29.92
N LEU A 513 -37.95 -8.67 -29.86
CA LEU A 513 -38.50 -9.41 -30.99
C LEU A 513 -38.85 -8.48 -32.15
N GLY A 514 -39.53 -7.37 -31.88
CA GLY A 514 -39.83 -6.36 -32.89
C GLY A 514 -38.57 -5.81 -33.54
N HIS A 515 -37.54 -5.45 -32.75
CA HIS A 515 -36.27 -4.95 -33.30
C HIS A 515 -35.53 -5.98 -34.14
N VAL A 516 -35.49 -7.25 -33.71
CA VAL A 516 -34.85 -8.33 -34.49
C VAL A 516 -35.60 -8.55 -35.79
N ALA A 517 -36.93 -8.60 -35.75
CA ALA A 517 -37.76 -8.81 -36.92
C ALA A 517 -37.63 -7.67 -37.94
N GLU A 518 -37.55 -6.41 -37.51
CA GLU A 518 -37.39 -5.28 -38.43
C GLU A 518 -35.97 -5.18 -39.01
N LEU A 519 -34.94 -5.63 -38.27
CA LEU A 519 -33.54 -5.47 -38.65
C LEU A 519 -32.87 -6.74 -39.20
N HIS A 520 -33.59 -7.88 -39.27
CA HIS A 520 -33.00 -9.17 -39.62
C HIS A 520 -32.21 -9.18 -40.94
N ASP A 521 -32.67 -8.36 -41.90
CA ASP A 521 -32.13 -8.29 -43.25
C ASP A 521 -31.24 -7.08 -43.52
N VAL A 522 -30.92 -6.26 -42.51
CA VAL A 522 -30.16 -5.01 -42.72
C VAL A 522 -28.79 -5.25 -43.37
N GLY A 523 -28.19 -6.42 -43.12
CA GLY A 523 -26.90 -6.80 -43.70
C GLY A 523 -26.93 -7.02 -45.22
N LYS A 524 -28.11 -7.17 -45.83
CA LYS A 524 -28.25 -7.23 -47.30
C LYS A 524 -27.79 -5.95 -47.98
N VAL A 525 -27.65 -4.84 -47.23
CA VAL A 525 -27.07 -3.56 -47.69
C VAL A 525 -25.68 -3.75 -48.33
N ALA A 526 -24.91 -4.75 -47.90
CA ALA A 526 -23.55 -4.99 -48.36
C ALA A 526 -23.45 -6.08 -49.45
N ILE A 527 -24.57 -6.67 -49.86
CA ILE A 527 -24.61 -7.69 -50.91
C ILE A 527 -24.79 -6.98 -52.26
N PRO A 528 -23.93 -7.25 -53.28
CA PRO A 528 -24.03 -6.64 -54.60
C PRO A 528 -25.38 -6.90 -55.28
N ASP A 529 -25.92 -5.87 -55.94
CA ASP A 529 -27.23 -5.95 -56.62
C ASP A 529 -27.23 -7.02 -57.72
N ALA A 530 -26.09 -7.24 -58.40
CA ALA A 530 -25.93 -8.31 -59.39
C ALA A 530 -26.17 -9.73 -58.83
N ILE A 531 -26.01 -9.93 -57.51
CA ILE A 531 -26.32 -11.19 -56.82
C ILE A 531 -27.77 -11.17 -56.31
N LEU A 532 -28.22 -10.09 -55.69
CA LEU A 532 -29.58 -10.00 -55.14
C LEU A 532 -30.68 -10.02 -56.23
N GLU A 533 -30.43 -9.37 -57.37
CA GLU A 533 -31.40 -9.12 -58.46
C GLU A 533 -31.15 -9.95 -59.73
N LYS A 534 -30.31 -10.99 -59.66
CA LYS A 534 -30.10 -11.94 -60.77
C LYS A 534 -31.46 -12.47 -61.30
N GLN A 535 -31.48 -13.17 -62.44
CA GLN A 535 -32.71 -13.77 -63.00
C GLN A 535 -32.40 -15.22 -63.41
N GLY A 536 -32.07 -16.06 -62.42
CA GLY A 536 -31.61 -17.43 -62.48
C GLY A 536 -31.03 -17.91 -61.12
N PRO A 537 -30.70 -19.21 -60.97
CA PRO A 537 -30.17 -19.73 -59.71
C PRO A 537 -28.80 -19.13 -59.34
N LEU A 538 -28.58 -18.97 -58.03
CA LEU A 538 -27.27 -18.59 -57.48
C LEU A 538 -26.32 -19.79 -57.44
N ASP A 539 -25.05 -19.56 -57.77
CA ASP A 539 -23.99 -20.55 -57.63
C ASP A 539 -23.49 -20.66 -56.16
N PRO A 540 -22.68 -21.67 -55.80
CA PRO A 540 -22.23 -21.86 -54.43
C PRO A 540 -21.43 -20.68 -53.85
N SER A 541 -20.69 -19.95 -54.67
CA SER A 541 -19.89 -18.80 -54.24
C SER A 541 -20.78 -17.57 -54.01
N GLU A 542 -21.80 -17.38 -54.84
CA GLU A 542 -22.83 -16.35 -54.66
C GLU A 542 -23.64 -16.62 -53.39
N TRP A 543 -24.05 -17.87 -53.14
CA TRP A 543 -24.73 -18.27 -51.89
C TRP A 543 -23.87 -18.02 -50.66
N ALA A 544 -22.58 -18.36 -50.71
CA ALA A 544 -21.65 -18.07 -49.62
C ALA A 544 -21.56 -16.57 -49.32
N PHE A 545 -21.65 -15.72 -50.34
CA PHE A 545 -21.68 -14.27 -50.18
C PHE A 545 -22.99 -13.79 -49.54
N VAL A 546 -24.14 -14.29 -50.01
CA VAL A 546 -25.45 -13.98 -49.42
C VAL A 546 -25.51 -14.38 -47.94
N HIS A 547 -24.98 -15.53 -47.55
CA HIS A 547 -24.96 -15.97 -46.14
C HIS A 547 -24.20 -15.01 -45.22
N GLN A 548 -23.28 -14.18 -45.74
CA GLN A 548 -22.56 -13.20 -44.92
C GLN A 548 -23.45 -12.06 -44.42
N HIS A 549 -24.67 -11.87 -44.96
CA HIS A 549 -25.53 -10.77 -44.55
C HIS A 549 -25.88 -10.82 -43.05
N THR A 550 -25.95 -12.00 -42.42
CA THR A 550 -26.17 -12.14 -40.97
C THR A 550 -24.99 -11.57 -40.17
N LEU A 551 -23.75 -11.89 -40.58
CA LEU A 551 -22.51 -11.38 -39.97
C LEU A 551 -22.31 -9.88 -40.20
N ILE A 552 -22.74 -9.39 -41.36
CA ILE A 552 -22.68 -7.96 -41.70
C ILE A 552 -23.75 -7.21 -40.92
N GLY A 553 -24.97 -7.76 -40.83
CA GLY A 553 -26.07 -7.23 -40.04
C GLY A 553 -25.69 -7.08 -38.57
N GLU A 554 -25.09 -8.12 -37.96
CA GLU A 554 -24.57 -8.04 -36.59
C GLU A 554 -23.57 -6.88 -36.42
N ARG A 555 -22.63 -6.73 -37.36
CA ARG A 555 -21.63 -5.65 -37.30
C ARG A 555 -22.25 -4.26 -37.45
N ILE A 556 -23.20 -4.09 -38.37
CA ILE A 556 -23.87 -2.80 -38.62
C ILE A 556 -24.73 -2.41 -37.41
N ILE A 557 -25.56 -3.33 -36.92
CA ILE A 557 -26.44 -3.08 -35.78
C ILE A 557 -25.62 -2.88 -34.51
N GLY A 558 -24.58 -3.69 -34.32
CA GLY A 558 -23.69 -3.65 -33.16
C GLY A 558 -22.86 -2.36 -33.04
N ALA A 559 -22.77 -1.56 -34.10
CA ALA A 559 -22.18 -0.22 -34.03
C ALA A 559 -22.99 0.73 -33.12
N ALA A 560 -24.31 0.50 -33.00
CA ALA A 560 -25.15 1.15 -32.01
C ALA A 560 -25.16 0.31 -30.72
N SER A 561 -24.49 0.81 -29.67
CA SER A 561 -24.34 0.08 -28.39
C SER A 561 -25.69 -0.33 -27.77
N ALA A 562 -26.74 0.48 -27.94
CA ALA A 562 -28.09 0.20 -27.46
C ALA A 562 -28.75 -1.01 -28.16
N LEU A 563 -28.29 -1.39 -29.36
CA LEU A 563 -28.82 -2.50 -30.15
C LEU A 563 -27.90 -3.74 -30.14
N LEU A 564 -26.81 -3.74 -29.37
CA LEU A 564 -25.86 -4.87 -29.35
C LEU A 564 -26.52 -6.23 -28.99
N PRO A 565 -27.48 -6.32 -28.04
CA PRO A 565 -28.21 -7.57 -27.81
C PRO A 565 -29.04 -8.01 -29.02
N VAL A 566 -29.68 -7.06 -29.71
CA VAL A 566 -30.47 -7.28 -30.93
C VAL A 566 -29.58 -7.79 -32.06
N ALA A 567 -28.40 -7.20 -32.24
CA ALA A 567 -27.42 -7.60 -33.26
C ALA A 567 -27.05 -9.09 -33.20
N ARG A 568 -26.83 -9.60 -31.98
CA ARG A 568 -26.51 -11.01 -31.74
C ARG A 568 -27.68 -11.95 -32.07
N MET A 569 -28.92 -11.50 -31.85
CA MET A 569 -30.10 -12.28 -32.18
C MET A 569 -30.38 -12.26 -33.70
N VAL A 570 -30.18 -11.13 -34.36
CA VAL A 570 -30.27 -10.99 -35.84
C VAL A 570 -29.31 -11.96 -36.54
N ARG A 571 -28.09 -12.13 -36.02
CA ARG A 571 -27.13 -13.11 -36.57
C ARG A 571 -27.72 -14.51 -36.72
N SER A 572 -28.61 -14.92 -35.81
CA SER A 572 -29.14 -16.28 -35.72
C SER A 572 -30.47 -16.49 -36.46
N THR A 573 -31.00 -15.51 -37.19
CA THR A 573 -32.32 -15.62 -37.85
C THR A 573 -32.37 -16.59 -39.03
N HIS A 574 -31.21 -17.07 -39.49
CA HIS A 574 -31.11 -18.10 -40.54
C HIS A 574 -30.51 -19.43 -40.04
N GLU A 575 -30.44 -19.60 -38.72
CA GLU A 575 -30.19 -20.91 -38.12
C GLU A 575 -31.39 -21.81 -38.32
N ARG A 576 -31.14 -23.13 -38.38
CA ARG A 576 -32.21 -24.12 -38.58
C ARG A 576 -32.30 -25.06 -37.40
N TRP A 577 -33.51 -25.50 -37.04
CA TRP A 577 -33.74 -26.36 -35.86
C TRP A 577 -32.78 -27.56 -35.79
N VAL A 578 -32.47 -28.18 -36.94
CA VAL A 578 -31.59 -29.36 -37.04
C VAL A 578 -30.09 -29.04 -37.14
N GLY A 579 -29.66 -27.78 -37.05
CA GLY A 579 -28.24 -27.39 -37.14
C GLY A 579 -27.68 -27.33 -38.55
N LEU A 580 -28.54 -27.22 -39.57
CA LEU A 580 -28.15 -27.08 -40.99
C LEU A 580 -28.32 -25.65 -41.52
N GLY A 581 -28.47 -24.67 -40.62
CA GLY A 581 -28.57 -23.25 -40.94
C GLY A 581 -27.20 -22.57 -41.00
N TYR A 582 -27.18 -21.25 -40.95
CA TYR A 582 -25.98 -20.42 -40.95
C TYR A 582 -26.19 -19.18 -40.08
N PRO A 583 -25.12 -18.51 -39.59
CA PRO A 583 -23.70 -18.76 -39.85
C PRO A 583 -23.01 -19.76 -38.91
N ASP A 584 -23.60 -20.10 -37.76
CA ASP A 584 -22.95 -20.84 -36.68
C ASP A 584 -23.41 -22.30 -36.57
N CYS A 585 -24.44 -22.70 -37.33
CA CYS A 585 -25.03 -24.05 -37.34
C CYS A 585 -25.60 -24.45 -35.96
N LEU A 586 -26.26 -23.50 -35.29
CA LEU A 586 -26.92 -23.74 -34.01
C LEU A 586 -28.13 -24.68 -34.20
N SER A 587 -28.43 -25.48 -33.18
CA SER A 587 -29.55 -26.45 -33.21
C SER A 587 -30.43 -26.35 -31.98
N GLY A 588 -31.73 -26.66 -32.15
CA GLY A 588 -32.71 -26.68 -31.08
C GLY A 588 -32.78 -25.37 -30.28
N GLU A 589 -32.74 -25.50 -28.96
CA GLU A 589 -32.85 -24.37 -28.02
C GLU A 589 -31.57 -23.51 -27.92
N ALA A 590 -30.47 -23.93 -28.56
CA ALA A 590 -29.30 -23.05 -28.69
C ALA A 590 -29.60 -21.84 -29.59
N ILE A 591 -30.62 -21.94 -30.46
CA ILE A 591 -31.12 -20.83 -31.26
C ILE A 591 -32.02 -19.94 -30.37
N PRO A 592 -31.76 -18.63 -30.26
CA PRO A 592 -32.61 -17.71 -29.50
C PRO A 592 -34.08 -17.84 -29.92
N LEU A 593 -35.00 -17.88 -28.96
CA LEU A 593 -36.45 -18.01 -29.23
C LEU A 593 -36.94 -16.93 -30.20
N VAL A 594 -36.47 -15.70 -30.01
CA VAL A 594 -36.76 -14.56 -30.88
C VAL A 594 -36.34 -14.82 -32.32
N ALA A 595 -35.14 -15.38 -32.54
CA ALA A 595 -34.66 -15.71 -33.88
C ALA A 595 -35.53 -16.80 -34.52
N ARG A 596 -35.92 -17.84 -33.78
CA ARG A 596 -36.81 -18.92 -34.26
C ARG A 596 -38.17 -18.41 -34.72
N ILE A 597 -38.77 -17.47 -33.97
CA ILE A 597 -40.03 -16.84 -34.35
C ILE A 597 -39.85 -16.06 -35.67
N VAL A 598 -38.80 -15.25 -35.76
CA VAL A 598 -38.53 -14.45 -36.96
C VAL A 598 -38.26 -15.33 -38.18
N THR A 599 -37.52 -16.44 -38.04
CA THR A 599 -37.29 -17.40 -39.15
C THR A 599 -38.60 -17.95 -39.72
N ALA A 600 -39.55 -18.31 -38.86
CA ALA A 600 -40.86 -18.81 -39.29
C ALA A 600 -41.68 -17.72 -39.99
N CYS A 601 -41.69 -16.50 -39.43
CA CYS A 601 -42.39 -15.36 -40.02
C CYS A 601 -41.80 -14.94 -41.38
N ASP A 602 -40.46 -14.88 -41.49
CA ASP A 602 -39.77 -14.53 -42.73
C ASP A 602 -40.01 -15.61 -43.80
N ALA A 603 -39.98 -16.90 -43.44
CA ALA A 603 -40.32 -17.97 -44.36
C ALA A 603 -41.76 -17.88 -44.89
N LEU A 604 -42.73 -17.56 -44.03
CA LEU A 604 -44.11 -17.33 -44.45
C LEU A 604 -44.22 -16.16 -45.42
N SER A 605 -43.69 -15.00 -45.02
CA SER A 605 -43.69 -13.77 -45.83
C SER A 605 -43.00 -13.99 -47.17
N ALA A 606 -41.89 -14.73 -47.19
CA ALA A 606 -41.15 -15.08 -48.39
C ALA A 606 -41.92 -15.96 -49.38
N MET A 607 -42.81 -16.82 -48.90
CA MET A 607 -43.61 -17.71 -49.75
C MET A 607 -44.82 -17.00 -50.37
N VAL A 608 -45.44 -16.08 -49.63
CA VAL A 608 -46.68 -15.40 -50.05
C VAL A 608 -46.43 -14.11 -50.83
N SER A 609 -45.17 -13.69 -50.96
CA SER A 609 -44.75 -12.48 -51.69
C SER A 609 -44.17 -12.82 -53.07
N GLU A 610 -44.42 -11.98 -54.08
CA GLU A 610 -43.80 -12.12 -55.40
C GLU A 610 -42.30 -11.85 -55.34
N ARG A 611 -41.47 -12.75 -55.92
CA ARG A 611 -40.01 -12.61 -55.97
C ARG A 611 -39.50 -12.79 -57.40
N PRO A 612 -38.34 -12.20 -57.77
CA PRO A 612 -37.83 -12.21 -59.15
C PRO A 612 -37.74 -13.60 -59.82
N TYR A 613 -37.61 -14.67 -59.03
CA TYR A 613 -37.40 -16.04 -59.52
C TYR A 613 -38.49 -17.03 -59.08
N ARG A 614 -39.53 -16.56 -58.37
CA ARG A 614 -40.56 -17.43 -57.80
C ARG A 614 -41.86 -16.66 -57.63
N ASP A 615 -42.94 -17.19 -58.22
CA ASP A 615 -44.29 -16.67 -58.03
C ASP A 615 -44.76 -16.90 -56.59
N ALA A 616 -45.56 -15.97 -56.07
CA ALA A 616 -46.20 -16.08 -54.77
C ALA A 616 -47.10 -17.32 -54.71
N VAL A 617 -46.99 -18.10 -53.64
CA VAL A 617 -47.94 -19.20 -53.37
C VAL A 617 -49.07 -18.71 -52.46
N GLY A 618 -50.27 -19.27 -52.63
CA GLY A 618 -51.40 -18.94 -51.77
C GLY A 618 -51.15 -19.32 -50.31
N LEU A 619 -51.70 -18.53 -49.38
CA LEU A 619 -51.51 -18.71 -47.93
C LEU A 619 -51.75 -20.16 -47.43
N PRO A 620 -52.78 -20.91 -47.87
CA PRO A 620 -52.98 -22.30 -47.44
C PRO A 620 -51.80 -23.20 -47.78
N VAL A 621 -51.19 -23.01 -48.97
CA VAL A 621 -50.03 -23.80 -49.41
C VAL A 621 -48.78 -23.43 -48.61
N ALA A 622 -48.62 -22.16 -48.27
CA ALA A 622 -47.51 -21.72 -47.44
C ALA A 622 -47.61 -22.28 -46.00
N LEU A 623 -48.82 -22.36 -45.44
CA LEU A 623 -49.06 -22.97 -44.12
C LEU A 623 -48.78 -24.49 -44.14
N ASP A 624 -49.26 -25.21 -45.16
CA ASP A 624 -48.96 -26.64 -45.32
C ASP A 624 -47.44 -26.89 -45.43
N GLU A 625 -46.70 -25.98 -46.08
CA GLU A 625 -45.24 -26.08 -46.20
C GLU A 625 -44.52 -25.83 -44.87
N LEU A 626 -45.01 -24.90 -44.04
CA LEU A 626 -44.49 -24.69 -42.68
C LEU A 626 -44.70 -25.93 -41.82
N ASP A 627 -45.88 -26.52 -41.86
CA ASP A 627 -46.19 -27.76 -41.13
C ASP A 627 -45.30 -28.92 -41.60
N ARG A 628 -45.08 -29.05 -42.91
CA ARG A 628 -44.17 -30.06 -43.47
C ARG A 628 -42.72 -29.86 -43.01
N CYS A 629 -42.31 -28.62 -42.77
CA CYS A 629 -40.96 -28.28 -42.33
C CYS A 629 -40.79 -28.27 -40.80
N ALA A 630 -41.85 -28.52 -40.03
CA ALA A 630 -41.80 -28.54 -38.57
C ALA A 630 -40.75 -29.53 -38.05
N GLY A 631 -39.92 -29.08 -37.11
CA GLY A 631 -38.81 -29.88 -36.55
C GLY A 631 -37.60 -30.05 -37.48
N MET A 632 -37.61 -29.44 -38.67
CA MET A 632 -36.48 -29.41 -39.60
C MET A 632 -35.90 -28.00 -39.77
N GLN A 633 -36.72 -27.05 -40.25
CA GLN A 633 -36.27 -25.68 -40.47
C GLN A 633 -36.23 -24.87 -39.17
#